data_AF-A0A519ISG3-F1
#
_entry.id   AF-A0A519ISG3-F1
#
_cell.length_a   1.000
_cell.length_b   1.000
_cell.length_c   1.000
_cell.angle_alpha   90.00
_cell.angle_beta   90.00
_cell.angle_gamma   90.00
#
_symmetry.space_group_name_H-M   'P 1'
#
loop_
_entity.id
_entity.type
_entity.pdbx_description
1 polymer ?
#
loop_
_entity_poly.entity_id
_entity_poly.type
_entity_poly.pdbx_seq_one_letter_code
_entity_poly.pdbx_strand_id
1 'polypeptide(L)'
;MSDLTNREIWIEGPTGQILCALINGEVGWLMYLREPGDAGFSSRNPAYVGSQQEFISFVRPNGQLDEYPAAWTYPVATVELALEHFRTRGSAPTFITWHDDSGGGLLPWSTSALPDSN
;
A
#
# COMPACT_ATOMS: atom_id res chain seq x y z
N MET A 1 21.61 13.14 14.39
CA MET A 1 20.87 11.88 14.17
C MET A 1 19.53 12.30 13.62
N SER A 2 19.37 12.23 12.31
CA SER A 2 18.20 12.75 11.61
C SER A 2 16.98 11.98 12.10
N ASP A 3 15.99 12.71 12.58
CA ASP A 3 14.66 12.24 12.92
C ASP A 3 14.04 11.58 11.67
N LEU A 4 14.19 10.26 11.53
CA LEU A 4 13.48 9.49 10.52
C LEU A 4 12.05 9.32 11.06
N THR A 5 11.24 10.35 10.84
CA THR A 5 9.90 10.47 11.39
C THR A 5 9.03 9.38 10.76
N ASN A 6 8.57 8.43 11.58
CA ASN A 6 7.52 7.52 11.16
C ASN A 6 6.27 8.34 10.83
N ARG A 7 5.71 8.15 9.65
CA ARG A 7 4.55 8.90 9.18
C ARG A 7 3.50 7.94 8.67
N GLU A 8 2.28 8.17 9.12
CA GLU A 8 1.10 7.49 8.62
C GLU A 8 0.24 8.52 7.88
N ILE A 9 -0.11 8.21 6.64
CA ILE A 9 -0.91 9.08 5.78
C ILE A 9 -2.11 8.28 5.29
N TRP A 10 -3.31 8.79 5.56
CA TRP A 10 -4.57 8.26 5.06
C TRP A 10 -5.18 9.26 4.09
N ILE A 11 -5.55 8.79 2.91
CA ILE A 11 -6.24 9.58 1.89
C ILE A 11 -7.51 8.85 1.52
N GLU A 12 -8.64 9.55 1.62
CA GLU A 12 -9.93 9.08 1.14
C GLU A 12 -10.14 9.54 -0.30
N GLY A 13 -10.54 8.60 -1.15
CA GLY A 13 -10.92 8.83 -2.53
C GLY A 13 -12.40 9.25 -2.65
N PRO A 14 -12.79 9.79 -3.81
CA PRO A 14 -14.10 10.39 -4.01
C PRO A 14 -15.26 9.40 -3.93
N THR A 15 -15.03 8.09 -4.05
CA THR A 15 -16.09 7.07 -3.97
C THR A 15 -15.86 6.09 -2.82
N GLY A 16 -15.12 6.50 -1.78
CA GLY A 16 -14.90 5.69 -0.58
C GLY A 16 -13.68 4.77 -0.63
N GLN A 17 -12.86 4.84 -1.68
CA GLN A 17 -11.55 4.20 -1.67
C GLN A 17 -10.66 4.82 -0.60
N ILE A 18 -9.72 4.07 -0.07
CA ILE A 18 -8.77 4.57 0.91
C ILE A 18 -7.37 4.15 0.49
N LEU A 19 -6.44 5.09 0.47
CA LEU A 19 -5.02 4.80 0.33
C LEU A 19 -4.32 5.18 1.64
N CYS A 20 -3.71 4.20 2.27
CA CYS A 20 -2.85 4.34 3.43
C CYS A 20 -1.38 4.18 3.03
N ALA A 21 -0.52 5.05 3.56
CA ALA A 21 0.93 4.94 3.46
C ALA A 21 1.55 4.98 4.86
N LEU A 22 2.33 3.95 5.17
CA LEU A 22 3.21 3.91 6.33
C LEU A 22 4.62 4.18 5.84
N ILE A 23 5.23 5.27 6.28
CA ILE A 23 6.58 5.69 5.88
C ILE A 23 7.48 5.60 7.11
N ASN A 24 8.63 4.94 6.94
CA ASN A 24 9.70 4.90 7.91
C ASN A 24 11.01 5.25 7.21
N GLY A 25 11.50 6.46 7.47
CA GLY A 25 12.70 6.99 6.83
C GLY A 25 12.55 7.11 5.32
N GLU A 26 13.35 6.35 4.57
CA GLU A 26 13.43 6.43 3.11
C GLU A 26 12.54 5.43 2.37
N VAL A 27 11.79 4.59 3.10
CA VAL A 27 10.91 3.59 2.53
C VAL A 27 9.50 3.71 3.09
N GLY A 28 8.52 3.22 2.34
CA GLY A 28 7.16 3.13 2.81
C GLY A 28 6.41 1.95 2.25
N TRP A 29 5.44 1.50 3.02
CA TRP A 29 4.48 0.47 2.67
C TRP A 29 3.14 1.12 2.34
N LEU A 30 2.47 0.62 1.30
CA LEU A 30 1.19 1.13 0.84
C LEU A 30 0.10 0.08 1.03
N MET A 31 -1.07 0.54 1.47
CA MET A 31 -2.29 -0.24 1.53
C MET A 31 -3.43 0.50 0.86
N TYR A 32 -4.12 -0.17 -0.04
CA TYR A 32 -5.25 0.36 -0.78
C TYR A 32 -6.51 -0.45 -0.46
N LEU A 33 -7.60 0.24 -0.08
CA LEU A 33 -8.91 -0.34 0.15
C LEU A 33 -9.87 0.19 -0.91
N ARG A 34 -10.67 -0.68 -1.53
CA ARG A 34 -11.69 -0.23 -2.49
C ARG A 34 -12.87 0.44 -1.80
N GLU A 35 -13.20 -0.03 -0.60
CA GLU A 35 -14.28 0.49 0.24
C GLU A 35 -13.97 0.23 1.73
N PRO A 36 -14.64 0.94 2.67
CA PRO A 36 -14.47 0.69 4.09
C PRO A 36 -14.84 -0.76 4.45
N GLY A 37 -13.91 -1.48 5.08
CA GLY A 37 -14.09 -2.90 5.45
C GLY A 37 -13.60 -3.90 4.41
N ASP A 38 -13.09 -3.45 3.26
CA ASP A 38 -12.37 -4.30 2.30
C ASP A 38 -11.11 -4.90 2.96
N ALA A 39 -10.80 -6.15 2.64
CA ALA A 39 -9.56 -6.79 3.10
C ALA A 39 -8.33 -6.08 2.53
N GLY A 40 -8.49 -5.39 1.40
CA GLY A 40 -7.52 -4.47 0.85
C GLY A 40 -6.42 -5.12 0.02
N PHE A 41 -5.54 -4.26 -0.46
CA PHE A 41 -4.38 -4.61 -1.25
C PHE A 41 -3.16 -3.98 -0.62
N SER A 42 -2.06 -4.72 -0.56
CA SER A 42 -0.78 -4.21 -0.07
C SER A 42 0.30 -4.22 -1.14
N SER A 43 1.24 -3.31 -1.01
CA SER A 43 2.37 -3.20 -1.92
C SER A 43 3.33 -4.38 -1.77
N ARG A 44 3.80 -4.90 -2.91
CA ARG A 44 4.95 -5.81 -3.00
C ARG A 44 5.92 -5.23 -4.03
N ASN A 45 7.20 -5.14 -3.73
CA ASN A 45 8.21 -4.56 -4.61
C ASN A 45 9.01 -5.67 -5.30
N PRO A 46 8.65 -6.07 -6.53
CA PRO A 46 9.39 -7.12 -7.25
C PRO A 46 10.79 -6.67 -7.66
N ALA A 47 11.07 -5.36 -7.68
CA ALA A 47 12.37 -4.80 -8.01
C ALA A 47 13.29 -4.64 -6.78
N TYR A 48 12.86 -5.09 -5.61
CA TYR A 48 13.68 -5.03 -4.40
C TYR A 48 14.89 -5.98 -4.54
N VAL A 49 16.09 -5.40 -4.47
CA VAL A 49 17.38 -6.10 -4.68
C VAL A 49 18.04 -6.52 -3.35
N GLY A 50 17.45 -6.17 -2.21
CA GLY A 50 17.99 -6.47 -0.89
C GLY A 50 17.64 -7.88 -0.37
N SER A 51 17.88 -8.10 0.92
CA SER A 51 17.62 -9.40 1.55
C SER A 51 16.12 -9.62 1.76
N GLN A 52 15.61 -10.77 1.34
CA GLN A 52 14.21 -11.17 1.60
C GLN A 52 13.93 -11.41 3.11
N GLN A 53 14.99 -11.46 3.93
CA GLN A 53 14.89 -11.56 5.39
C GLN A 53 14.96 -10.21 6.10
N GLU A 54 15.12 -9.11 5.34
CA GLU A 54 15.09 -7.77 5.93
C GLU A 54 13.64 -7.36 6.20
N PHE A 55 13.40 -6.87 7.41
CA PHE A 55 12.10 -6.36 7.85
C PHE A 55 12.24 -4.88 8.21
N ILE A 56 11.20 -4.12 7.91
CA ILE A 56 11.05 -2.73 8.30
C ILE A 56 9.92 -2.65 9.31
N SER A 57 10.24 -2.11 10.48
CA SER A 57 9.27 -1.88 11.54
C SER A 57 8.68 -0.48 11.38
N PHE A 58 7.37 -0.37 11.32
CA PHE A 58 6.63 0.89 11.23
C PHE A 58 5.95 1.15 12.57
N VAL A 59 6.22 2.32 13.16
CA VAL A 59 5.56 2.73 14.40
C VAL A 59 4.35 3.57 14.04
N ARG A 60 3.15 3.08 14.40
CA ARG A 60 1.92 3.84 14.23
C ARG A 60 1.73 4.86 15.35
N PRO A 61 0.91 5.91 15.16
CA PRO A 61 0.67 6.95 16.16
C PRO A 61 0.12 6.43 17.50
N ASN A 62 -0.55 5.27 17.51
CA ASN A 62 -1.02 4.63 18.73
C ASN A 62 0.06 3.79 19.45
N GLY A 63 1.32 3.86 19.01
CA GLY A 63 2.43 3.11 19.59
C GLY A 63 2.51 1.65 19.15
N GLN A 64 1.60 1.19 18.28
CA GLN A 64 1.70 -0.14 17.69
C GLN A 64 2.89 -0.21 16.73
N LEU A 65 3.67 -1.28 16.85
CA LEU A 65 4.74 -1.63 15.94
C LEU A 65 4.22 -2.69 14.97
N ASP A 66 4.26 -2.38 13.67
CA ASP A 66 3.93 -3.33 12.61
C ASP A 66 5.21 -3.63 11.81
N GLU A 67 5.56 -4.89 11.61
CA GLU A 67 6.77 -5.30 10.89
C GLU A 67 6.42 -5.95 9.56
N TYR A 68 6.98 -5.41 8.49
CA TYR A 68 6.78 -5.93 7.13
C TYR A 68 8.11 -6.22 6.45
N PRO A 69 8.19 -7.23 5.57
CA PRO A 69 9.38 -7.45 4.76
C PRO A 69 9.74 -6.17 3.99
N ALA A 70 11.03 -5.83 3.92
CA ALA A 70 11.52 -4.70 3.14
C ALA A 70 11.14 -4.84 1.65
N ALA A 71 11.04 -6.07 1.16
CA ALA A 71 10.53 -6.41 -0.16
C ALA A 71 9.08 -5.98 -0.41
N TRP A 72 8.31 -5.60 0.62
CA TRP A 72 6.95 -5.07 0.48
C TRP A 72 6.92 -3.54 0.39
N THR A 73 8.06 -2.91 0.64
CA THR A 73 8.19 -1.46 0.69
C THR A 73 8.74 -0.90 -0.61
N TYR A 74 8.36 0.33 -0.90
CA TYR A 74 8.89 1.13 -2.00
C TYR A 74 9.68 2.32 -1.45
N PRO A 75 10.64 2.87 -2.22
CA PRO A 75 11.28 4.12 -1.85
C PRO A 75 10.25 5.23 -1.62
N VAL A 76 10.51 6.12 -0.66
CA VAL A 76 9.58 7.20 -0.26
C VAL A 76 9.17 8.07 -1.44
N ALA A 77 10.07 8.35 -2.38
CA ALA A 77 9.75 9.09 -3.60
C ALA A 77 8.66 8.40 -4.46
N THR A 78 8.66 7.06 -4.50
CA THR A 78 7.63 6.28 -5.22
C THR A 78 6.32 6.27 -4.44
N VAL A 79 6.40 6.22 -3.11
CA VAL A 79 5.23 6.32 -2.21
C VAL A 79 4.55 7.68 -2.34
N GLU A 80 5.31 8.77 -2.36
CA GLU A 80 4.79 10.12 -2.57
C GLU A 80 4.13 10.27 -3.95
N LEU A 81 4.74 9.70 -4.99
CA LEU A 81 4.14 9.67 -6.32
C LEU A 81 2.83 8.87 -6.34
N ALA A 82 2.75 7.76 -5.60
CA ALA A 82 1.53 6.96 -5.47
C ALA A 82 0.41 7.74 -4.76
N LEU A 83 0.74 8.44 -3.68
CA LEU A 83 -0.19 9.30 -2.95
C LEU A 83 -0.75 10.41 -3.86
N GLU A 84 0.11 11.08 -4.62
CA GLU A 84 -0.30 12.16 -5.52
C GLU A 84 -1.16 11.64 -6.69
N HIS A 85 -0.80 10.49 -7.25
CA HIS A 85 -1.60 9.82 -8.27
C HIS A 85 -2.99 9.49 -7.77
N PHE A 86 -3.09 8.95 -6.54
CA PHE A 86 -4.37 8.61 -5.93
C PHE A 86 -5.20 9.85 -5.61
N ARG A 87 -4.61 10.93 -5.10
CA ARG A 87 -5.32 12.21 -4.91
C ARG A 87 -5.93 12.74 -6.21
N THR A 88 -5.19 12.61 -7.30
CA THR A 88 -5.61 13.16 -8.60
C THR A 88 -6.65 12.28 -9.29
N ARG A 89 -6.50 10.94 -9.21
CA ARG A 89 -7.32 9.99 -10.00
C ARG A 89 -8.33 9.18 -9.19
N GLY A 90 -8.18 9.10 -7.86
CA GLY A 90 -9.00 8.25 -7.00
C GLY A 90 -8.81 6.74 -7.21
N SER A 91 -7.76 6.33 -7.92
CA SER A 91 -7.51 4.92 -8.29
C SER A 91 -6.11 4.47 -7.87
N ALA A 92 -5.97 3.18 -7.53
CA ALA A 92 -4.68 2.58 -7.21
C ALA A 92 -3.68 2.76 -8.38
N PRO A 93 -2.49 3.33 -8.14
CA PRO A 93 -1.49 3.52 -9.19
C PRO A 93 -0.99 2.19 -9.77
N THR A 94 -0.91 2.10 -11.10
CA THR A 94 -0.53 0.89 -11.83
C THR A 94 0.96 0.55 -11.77
N PHE A 95 1.81 1.51 -11.36
CA PHE A 95 3.25 1.30 -11.19
C PHE A 95 3.60 0.67 -9.83
N ILE A 96 2.64 0.58 -8.91
CA ILE A 96 2.77 -0.20 -7.68
C ILE A 96 2.28 -1.61 -7.98
N THR A 97 3.08 -2.61 -7.66
CA THR A 97 2.61 -3.99 -7.69
C THR A 97 1.80 -4.25 -6.42
N TRP A 98 0.50 -4.41 -6.62
CA TRP A 98 -0.48 -4.70 -5.58
C TRP A 98 -0.68 -6.20 -5.45
N HIS A 99 -0.92 -6.65 -4.23
CA HIS A 99 -1.37 -8.00 -3.99
C HIS A 99 -2.59 -7.99 -3.08
N ASP A 100 -3.50 -8.87 -3.44
CA ASP A 100 -4.82 -9.01 -2.84
C ASP A 100 -4.73 -9.77 -1.52
N ASP A 101 -4.89 -9.05 -0.42
CA ASP A 101 -4.87 -9.64 0.91
C ASP A 101 -6.24 -10.28 1.28
N SER A 102 -7.25 -10.17 0.41
CA SER A 102 -8.51 -10.93 0.54
C SER A 102 -8.38 -12.41 0.17
N GLY A 103 -7.27 -12.79 -0.46
CA GLY A 103 -7.03 -14.16 -0.94
C GLY A 103 -7.72 -14.50 -2.27
N GLY A 104 -8.41 -13.55 -2.89
CA GLY A 104 -9.07 -13.72 -4.19
C GLY A 104 -8.12 -13.74 -5.39
N GLY A 105 -6.85 -13.31 -5.21
CA GLY A 105 -5.86 -13.21 -6.28
C GLY A 105 -6.21 -12.16 -7.34
N LEU A 106 -7.13 -11.24 -7.02
CA LEU A 106 -7.62 -10.23 -7.94
C LEU A 106 -6.69 -9.02 -7.95
N LEU A 107 -6.80 -8.22 -9.00
CA LEU A 107 -6.13 -6.94 -9.07
C LEU A 107 -7.08 -5.84 -8.57
N PRO A 108 -6.60 -4.72 -7.99
CA PRO A 108 -7.48 -3.67 -7.44
C PRO A 108 -8.50 -3.05 -8.41
N TRP A 109 -8.32 -3.27 -9.71
CA TRP A 109 -9.22 -2.85 -10.79
C TRP A 109 -10.02 -4.00 -11.41
N SER A 110 -9.89 -5.21 -10.86
CA SER A 110 -10.74 -6.35 -11.24
C SER A 110 -12.07 -6.22 -10.50
N THR A 111 -13.12 -5.82 -11.23
CA THR A 111 -14.49 -6.07 -10.78
C THR A 111 -14.71 -7.57 -10.71
N SER A 112 -15.16 -8.10 -9.57
CA SER A 112 -15.74 -9.44 -9.45
C SER A 112 -17.04 -9.52 -10.26
N ALA A 113 -16.94 -9.39 -11.57
CA ALA A 113 -17.96 -9.92 -12.46
C ALA A 113 -17.69 -11.42 -12.51
N LEU A 114 -18.40 -12.18 -11.67
CA LEU A 114 -18.64 -13.59 -11.98
C LEU A 114 -19.08 -13.63 -13.45
N PRO A 115 -18.47 -14.42 -14.34
CA PRO A 115 -19.09 -14.68 -15.62
C PRO A 115 -20.42 -15.38 -15.32
N ASP A 116 -21.53 -14.73 -15.69
CA ASP A 116 -22.84 -15.35 -15.68
C ASP A 116 -22.71 -16.72 -16.35
N SER A 117 -22.89 -17.77 -15.55
CA SER A 117 -22.89 -19.14 -16.06
C SER A 117 -24.19 -19.33 -16.81
N ASN A 118 -24.04 -19.51 -18.12
CA ASN A 118 -25.05 -19.85 -19.12
C ASN A 118 -25.84 -21.12 -18.78
#